data_AF-A0AA38NZW4-F1
#
_entry.id   AF-A0AA38NZW4-F1
#
_cell.length_a   1.000
_cell.length_b   1.000
_cell.length_c   1.000
_cell.angle_alpha   90.00
_cell.angle_beta   90.00
_cell.angle_gamma   90.00
#
_symmetry.space_group_name_H-M   'P 1'
#
loop_
_entity.id
_entity.type
_entity.pdbx_description
1 polymer ?
#
loop_
_entity_poly.entity_id
_entity_poly.type
_entity_poly.pdbx_seq_one_letter_code
_entity_poly.pdbx_strand_id
1 'polypeptide(L)' 'MSCLMNIGGQVALLMFDSGSSLEALTPMFTQVAKHKVFELTQQHSLQLGTIGSRAKFNYGTHADVIVG' A
#
# COMPACT_ATOMS: atom_id res chain seq x y z
N MET A 1 -14.98 1.62 0.98
CA MET A 1 -15.12 1.24 2.40
C MET A 1 -13.79 1.52 3.08
N SER A 2 -13.75 1.96 4.34
CA SER A 2 -12.49 2.19 5.06
C SER A 2 -12.56 1.66 6.49
N CYS A 3 -11.41 1.33 7.06
CA CYS A 3 -11.30 0.91 8.47
C CYS A 3 -9.92 1.27 9.04
N LEU A 4 -9.80 1.23 10.36
CA LEU A 4 -8.53 1.32 11.05
C LEU A 4 -7.99 -0.10 11.28
N MET A 5 -6.76 -0.38 10.86
CA MET A 5 -6.08 -1.67 11.11
C MET A 5 -4.66 -1.44 11.58
N ASN A 6 -4.10 -2.42 12.30
CA ASN A 6 -2.71 -2.42 12.70
C ASN A 6 -1.85 -3.02 11.57
N ILE A 7 -0.96 -2.19 11.02
CA ILE A 7 0.00 -2.55 9.97
C ILE A 7 1.39 -2.23 10.51
N GLY A 8 2.25 -3.25 10.67
CA GLY A 8 3.62 -3.05 11.16
C GLY A 8 3.72 -2.45 12.56
N GLY A 9 2.75 -2.72 13.44
CA GLY A 9 2.70 -2.17 14.79
C GLY A 9 2.13 -0.75 14.86
N GLN A 10 1.71 -0.15 13.74
CA GLN A 10 1.09 1.17 13.70
C GLN A 10 -0.34 1.10 13.19
N VAL A 11 -1.23 1.90 13.79
CA VAL A 11 -2.61 2.00 13.32
C VAL A 11 -2.65 2.86 12.06
N ALA A 12 -3.18 2.31 10.98
CA ALA A 12 -3.38 2.99 9.71
C ALA A 12 -4.87 3.07 9.36
N LEU A 13 -5.26 4.16 8.69
CA LEU A 13 -6.53 4.24 7.98
C LEU A 13 -6.36 3.57 6.61
N LEU A 14 -7.05 2.45 6.41
CA LEU A 14 -7.04 1.72 5.15
C LEU A 14 -8.31 1.99 4.36
N MET A 15 -8.16 2.08 3.05
CA MET A 15 -9.26 2.08 2.09
C MET A 15 -9.31 0.73 1.39
N PHE A 16 -10.47 0.07 1.44
CA PHE A 16 -10.75 -1.10 0.61
C PHE A 16 -11.18 -0.63 -0.77
N ASP A 17 -10.35 -0.93 -1.76
CA ASP A 17 -10.57 -0.64 -3.16
C ASP A 17 -10.66 -1.96 -3.94
N SER A 18 -11.89 -2.42 -4.20
CA SER A 18 -12.13 -3.62 -5.00
C SER A 18 -11.75 -3.44 -6.48
N GLY A 19 -11.49 -2.21 -6.92
CA GLY A 19 -10.98 -1.90 -8.26
C GLY A 19 -9.46 -1.97 -8.36
N SER A 20 -8.74 -2.14 -7.24
CA SER A 20 -7.31 -2.33 -7.22
C SER A 20 -6.95 -3.82 -7.25
N SER A 21 -5.88 -4.17 -7.96
CA SER A 21 -5.27 -5.50 -7.94
C SER A 21 -4.07 -5.59 -6.99
N LEU A 22 -3.76 -4.51 -6.27
CA LEU A 22 -2.59 -4.39 -5.41
C LEU A 22 -2.94 -3.78 -4.05
N GLU A 23 -2.19 -4.21 -3.06
CA GLU A 23 -2.11 -3.57 -1.74
C GLU A 23 -1.03 -2.48 -1.81
N ALA A 24 -1.36 -1.27 -1.37
CA ALA A 24 -0.44 -0.14 -1.43
C ALA A 24 -0.35 0.55 -0.07
N LEU A 25 0.88 0.84 0.35
CA LEU A 25 1.18 1.69 1.50
C LEU A 25 1.74 3.01 1.02
N THR A 26 1.37 4.11 1.68
CA THR A 26 1.94 5.41 1.36
C THR A 26 3.40 5.48 1.80
N PRO A 27 4.29 6.16 1.05
CA PRO A 27 5.70 6.28 1.42
C PRO A 27 5.91 6.90 2.81
N MET A 28 5.03 7.82 3.23
CA MET A 28 5.09 8.42 4.56
C MET A 28 4.77 7.40 5.66
N PHE A 29 3.75 6.56 5.45
CA PHE A 29 3.40 5.53 6.41
C PHE A 29 4.50 4.49 6.55
N THR A 30 5.11 4.05 5.44
CA THR A 30 6.20 3.06 5.50
C THR A 30 7.41 3.56 6.27
N GLN A 31 7.73 4.86 6.19
CA GLN A 31 8.78 5.48 7.00
C GLN A 31 8.43 5.50 8.50
N VAL A 32 7.21 5.91 8.86
CA VAL A 32 6.76 5.98 10.26
C VAL A 32 6.71 4.60 10.90
N ALA A 33 6.18 3.61 10.19
CA ALA A 33 6.12 2.21 10.63
C ALA A 33 7.48 1.49 10.53
N LYS A 34 8.54 2.18 10.08
CA LYS A 34 9.91 1.64 9.94
C LYS A 34 9.97 0.36 9.10
N HIS A 35 9.14 0.29 8.08
CA HIS A 35 9.11 -0.82 7.14
C HIS A 35 10.38 -0.84 6.28
N LYS A 36 10.93 -2.04 6.05
CA LYS A 36 12.07 -2.21 5.15
C LYS A 36 11.59 -2.18 3.70
N VAL A 37 11.89 -1.07 3.03
CA VAL A 37 11.56 -0.87 1.61
C VAL A 37 12.66 -1.46 0.73
N PHE A 38 12.27 -2.11 -0.36
CA PHE A 38 13.18 -2.65 -1.37
C PHE A 38 12.68 -2.34 -2.78
N GLU A 39 13.59 -2.30 -3.75
CA GLU A 39 13.25 -2.09 -5.15
C GLU A 39 12.65 -3.38 -5.74
N LEU A 40 11.58 -3.23 -6.52
CA LEU A 40 10.92 -4.34 -7.19
C LEU A 40 11.63 -4.67 -8.49
N THR A 41 11.98 -5.94 -8.70
CA THR A 41 12.55 -6.43 -9.96
C THR A 41 11.62 -6.21 -11.14
N GLN A 42 10.31 -6.34 -10.91
CA GLN A 42 9.27 -6.02 -11.88
C GLN A 42 8.44 -4.85 -11.37
N GLN A 43 8.39 -3.78 -12.15
CA GLN A 43 7.60 -2.60 -11.81
C GLN A 43 6.13 -2.88 -12.14
N HIS A 44 5.25 -2.59 -11.19
CA HIS A 44 3.82 -2.75 -11.39
C HIS A 44 3.18 -1.40 -11.63
N SER A 45 2.29 -1.35 -12.63
CA SER A 45 1.48 -0.17 -12.92
C SER A 45 0.02 -0.47 -12.65
N LEU A 46 -0.64 0.41 -11.89
CA LEU A 46 -2.07 0.34 -11.64
C LEU A 46 -2.77 1.44 -12.45
N GLN A 47 -3.71 1.03 -13.30
CA GLN A 47 -4.64 1.94 -13.96
C GLN A 47 -5.76 2.24 -12.96
N LEU A 48 -5.83 3.48 -12.50
CA LEU A 48 -6.85 3.90 -11.56
C LEU A 48 -8.16 4.17 -12.32
N GLY A 49 -9.30 4.11 -11.60
CA GLY A 49 -10.64 4.22 -12.17
C GLY A 49 -10.98 5.56 -12.85
N THR A 50 -10.09 6.55 -12.78
CA THR A 50 -10.22 7.83 -13.48
C THR A 50 -9.36 7.81 -14.74
N ILE A 51 -9.94 8.18 -15.89
CA ILE A 51 -9.24 8.25 -17.18
C ILE A 51 -7.98 9.11 -17.05
N GLY A 52 -6.84 8.54 -17.41
CA GLY A 52 -5.52 9.20 -17.35
C GLY A 52 -4.78 9.06 -16.01
N SER A 53 -5.46 8.62 -14.94
CA SER A 53 -4.80 8.39 -13.65
C SER A 53 -4.05 7.06 -13.65
N ARG A 54 -2.74 7.11 -13.42
CA ARG A 54 -1.84 5.95 -13.42
C ARG A 54 -0.90 6.04 -12.23
N ALA A 55 -0.81 4.97 -11.46
CA ALA A 55 0.21 4.82 -10.42
C ALA A 55 1.27 3.82 -10.88
N LYS A 56 2.52 4.09 -10.54
CA LYS A 56 3.65 3.19 -10.81
C LYS A 56 4.35 2.85 -9.49
N PHE A 57 4.46 1.55 -9.22
CA PHE A 57 5.05 1.01 -8.01
C PHE A 57 6.40 0.41 -8.38
N ASN A 58 7.47 1.08 -7.94
CA ASN A 58 8.85 0.63 -8.13
C ASN A 58 9.44 0.01 -6.87
N TYR A 59 8.75 0.14 -5.73
CA TYR A 59 9.23 -0.30 -4.43
C TYR A 59 8.17 -1.15 -3.73
N GLY A 60 8.64 -2.13 -2.97
CA GLY A 60 7.83 -3.01 -2.15
C GLY A 60 8.29 -2.99 -0.70
N THR A 61 7.47 -3.54 0.18
CA THR A 61 7.81 -3.82 1.57
C THR A 61 7.08 -5.07 2.04
N HIS A 62 7.59 -5.70 3.09
CA HIS A 62 6.82 -6.66 3.88
C HIS A 62 6.29 -5.96 5.14
N ALA A 63 5.04 -6.23 5.48
CA ALA A 63 4.37 -5.67 6.63
C ALA A 63 3.48 -6.73 7.26
N ASP A 64 3.54 -6.86 8.58
CA ASP A 64 2.59 -7.69 9.33
C ASP A 64 1.25 -6.97 9.39
N VAL A 65 0.19 -7.68 9.00
CA VAL A 65 -1.18 -7.18 9.01
C VAL A 65 -1.96 -7.97 10.03
N ILE A 66 -2.47 -7.28 11.05
CA ILE A 66 -3.29 -7.91 12.10
C ILE A 66 -4.75 -7.52 11.85
N VAL A 67 -5.56 -8.53 11.56
CA VAL A 67 -7.01 -8.41 11.40
C VAL A 67 -7.67 -9.00 12.64
N GLY A 68 -8.50 -8.21 13.30
CA GLY A 68 -9.23 -8.58 14.52
C GLY A 68 -10.55 -7.81 14.61
#